data_AF-A0A6P1DTP2-F1
#
_entry.id   AF-A0A6P1DTP2-F1
#
_cell.length_a   1.000
_cell.length_b   1.000
_cell.length_c   1.000
_cell.angle_alpha   90.00
_cell.angle_beta   90.00
_cell.angle_gamma   90.00
#
_symmetry.space_group_name_H-M   'P 1'
#
loop_
_entity.id
_entity.type
_entity.pdbx_description
1 polymer ?
#
loop_
_entity_poly.entity_id
_entity_poly.type
_entity_poly.pdbx_seq_one_letter_code
_entity_poly.pdbx_strand_id
1 'polypeptide(L)' 'MAIEFMGYKPLENDYKFWLVVNPATWLIPTFIALAALAVLVHVAAFSLEDQGWHAPAPEAVEAAPAEAAAS' A
#
# COMPACT_ATOMS: atom_id res chain seq x y z
N MET A 1 -6.91 -9.18 -24.81
CA MET A 1 -7.79 -10.30 -24.46
C MET A 1 -8.99 -9.68 -23.76
N ALA A 2 -10.20 -9.75 -24.33
CA ALA A 2 -11.38 -9.22 -23.66
C ALA A 2 -11.65 -10.09 -22.43
N ILE A 3 -11.64 -9.48 -21.24
CA ILE A 3 -11.97 -10.18 -20.00
C ILE A 3 -13.50 -10.24 -19.96
N GLU A 4 -14.06 -11.41 -20.27
CA GLU A 4 -15.49 -11.67 -20.21
C GLU A 4 -15.75 -12.90 -19.36
N PHE A 5 -16.75 -12.82 -18.49
CA PHE A 5 -17.17 -13.93 -17.65
C PHE A 5 -18.68 -14.09 -17.73
N MET A 6 -19.18 -15.20 -18.27
CA MET A 6 -20.62 -15.46 -18.43
C MET A 6 -21.38 -14.32 -19.14
N GLY A 7 -20.75 -13.68 -20.12
CA GLY A 7 -21.32 -12.52 -20.84
C GLY A 7 -21.26 -11.19 -20.07
N TYR A 8 -20.73 -11.19 -18.84
CA TYR A 8 -20.39 -9.98 -18.11
C TYR A 8 -19.03 -9.44 -18.59
N LYS A 9 -19.01 -8.14 -18.92
CA LYS A 9 -17.79 -7.40 -19.30
C LYS A 9 -17.45 -6.43 -18.18
N PRO A 10 -16.52 -6.75 -17.27
CA PRO A 10 -16.25 -5.95 -16.07
C PRO A 10 -15.85 -4.51 -16.40
N LEU A 11 -14.91 -4.34 -17.34
CA LEU A 11 -14.40 -3.02 -17.73
C LEU A 11 -15.49 -2.08 -18.28
N GLU A 12 -16.56 -2.64 -18.87
CA GLU A 12 -17.68 -1.86 -19.41
C GLU A 12 -18.83 -1.70 -18.40
N ASN A 13 -18.91 -2.54 -17.37
CA ASN A 13 -20.12 -2.66 -16.54
C ASN A 13 -19.91 -2.47 -15.04
N ASP A 14 -18.67 -2.49 -14.52
CA ASP A 14 -18.39 -2.41 -13.08
C ASP A 14 -18.92 -1.13 -12.42
N TYR A 15 -19.00 -0.03 -13.17
CA TYR A 15 -19.58 1.22 -12.69
C TYR A 15 -21.03 1.06 -12.20
N LYS A 16 -21.75 0.03 -12.71
CA LYS A 16 -23.14 -0.27 -12.33
C LYS A 16 -23.28 -0.72 -10.88
N PHE A 17 -22.20 -1.13 -10.21
CA PHE A 17 -22.21 -1.41 -8.78
C PHE A 17 -22.79 -0.24 -7.97
N TRP A 18 -22.49 1.00 -8.39
CA TRP A 18 -22.98 2.22 -7.74
C TRP A 18 -24.49 2.48 -7.90
N LEU A 19 -25.18 1.71 -8.74
CA LEU A 19 -26.64 1.77 -8.86
C LEU A 19 -27.34 1.05 -7.70
N VAL A 20 -26.63 0.18 -6.99
CA VAL A 20 -27.16 -0.59 -5.85
C VAL A 20 -26.53 -0.13 -4.54
N VAL A 21 -25.27 0.28 -4.58
CA VAL A 21 -24.51 0.78 -3.42
C VAL A 21 -24.29 2.26 -3.58
N ASN A 22 -24.77 3.08 -2.63
CA ASN A 22 -24.53 4.51 -2.67
C ASN A 22 -23.08 4.83 -2.21
N PRO A 23 -22.23 5.42 -3.07
CA PRO A 23 -20.84 5.73 -2.71
C PRO A 23 -20.75 6.72 -1.53
N ALA A 24 -21.65 7.69 -1.43
CA ALA A 24 -21.61 8.71 -0.39
C ALA A 24 -21.85 8.11 1.01
N THR A 25 -22.69 7.08 1.12
CA THR A 25 -22.93 6.38 2.39
C THR A 25 -21.76 5.48 2.82
N TRP A 26 -20.98 4.96 1.86
CA TRP A 26 -19.91 4.00 2.14
C TRP A 26 -18.51 4.63 2.17
N LEU A 27 -18.37 5.86 1.68
CA LEU A 27 -17.10 6.60 1.70
C LEU A 27 -16.56 6.76 3.13
N ILE A 28 -17.40 7.25 4.05
CA ILE A 28 -16.99 7.51 5.44
C ILE A 28 -16.62 6.20 6.18
N PRO A 29 -17.42 5.13 6.15
CA PRO A 29 -17.02 3.84 6.72
C PRO A 29 -15.69 3.31 6.15
N THR A 30 -15.47 3.46 4.83
CA THR A 30 -14.23 3.03 4.17
C THR A 30 -13.03 3.81 4.71
N PHE A 31 -13.14 5.13 4.85
CA PHE A 31 -12.08 5.94 5.43
C PHE A 31 -11.83 5.63 6.91
N ILE A 32 -12.87 5.33 7.69
CA ILE A 32 -12.71 4.88 9.08
C ILE A 32 -11.96 3.55 9.12
N ALA A 33 -12.31 2.59 8.28
CA ALA A 33 -11.63 1.30 8.20
C ALA A 33 -10.16 1.45 7.79
N LEU A 34 -9.87 2.30 6.79
CA LEU A 34 -8.50 2.60 6.37
C LEU A 34 -7.70 3.32 7.46
N ALA A 35 -8.32 4.27 8.18
CA ALA A 35 -7.68 4.95 9.28
C ALA A 35 -7.36 3.98 10.44
N ALA A 36 -8.31 3.11 10.80
CA ALA A 36 -8.11 2.08 11.81
C ALA A 36 -6.98 1.12 11.39
N LEU A 37 -6.98 0.67 10.13
CA LEU A 37 -5.93 -0.18 9.59
C LEU A 37 -4.56 0.52 9.66
N ALA A 38 -4.48 1.79 9.27
CA ALA A 38 -3.24 2.56 9.34
C ALA A 38 -2.74 2.64 10.79
N VAL A 39 -3.59 2.98 11.76
CA VAL A 39 -3.21 3.02 13.17
C VAL A 39 -2.69 1.66 13.64
N LEU A 40 -3.39 0.57 13.33
CA LEU A 40 -2.98 -0.78 13.72
C LEU A 40 -1.62 -1.17 13.15
N VAL A 41 -1.37 -0.88 11.87
CA VAL A 41 -0.08 -1.14 11.23
C VAL A 41 1.04 -0.37 11.93
N HIS A 42 0.82 0.91 12.26
CA HIS A 42 1.83 1.69 12.97
C HIS A 42 2.04 1.19 14.40
N VAL A 43 0.97 0.85 15.14
CA VAL A 43 1.09 0.25 16.48
C VAL A 43 1.91 -1.04 16.42
N ALA A 44 1.64 -1.91 15.44
CA ALA A 44 2.38 -3.14 15.24
C ALA A 44 3.85 -2.86 14.87
N ALA A 45 4.11 -1.97 13.92
CA ALA A 45 5.46 -1.60 13.52
C ALA A 45 6.28 -1.03 14.70
N PHE A 46 5.68 -0.15 15.51
CA PHE A 46 6.33 0.41 16.70
C PHE A 46 6.53 -0.59 17.84
N SER A 47 5.84 -1.73 17.82
CA SER A 47 6.03 -2.80 18.82
C SER A 47 7.21 -3.72 18.51
N LEU A 48 7.68 -3.73 17.26
CA LEU A 48 8.81 -4.55 16.83
C LEU A 48 10.13 -3.87 17.15
N GLU A 49 11.11 -4.65 17.59
CA GLU A 49 12.49 -4.21 17.73
C GLU A 49 13.01 -3.74 16.35
N ASP A 50 13.76 -2.65 16.32
CA ASP A 50 14.35 -2.03 15.11
C ASP A 50 13.39 -1.46 14.05
N GLN A 51 12.07 -1.42 14.29
CA GLN A 51 11.09 -0.80 13.39
C GLN A 51 10.42 0.44 14.00
N GLY A 52 10.82 0.82 15.20
CA GLY A 52 10.25 1.96 15.92
C GLY A 52 10.90 3.31 15.60
N TRP A 53 10.63 4.32 16.42
CA TRP A 53 11.18 5.69 16.28
C TRP A 53 12.72 5.77 16.33
N HIS A 54 13.39 4.68 16.72
CA HIS A 54 14.84 4.54 16.82
C HIS A 54 15.37 3.39 15.95
N ALA A 55 14.67 3.04 14.86
CA ALA A 55 15.16 2.08 13.88
C ALA A 55 16.63 2.39 13.55
N PRO A 56 17.56 1.43 13.70
CA PRO A 56 18.96 1.67 13.43
C PRO A 56 19.10 2.17 12.00
N ALA A 57 19.81 3.29 11.83
CA ALA A 57 20.08 3.83 10.50
C ALA A 57 20.74 2.70 9.69
N PRO A 58 20.28 2.42 8.46
CA PRO A 58 20.93 1.41 7.64
C PRO A 58 22.40 1.80 7.53
N GLU A 59 23.29 0.86 7.85
CA GLU A 59 24.73 1.10 7.75
C GLU A 59 25.00 1.65 6.35
N ALA A 60 25.53 2.88 6.30
CA ALA A 60 25.93 3.48 5.04
C ALA A 60 27.00 2.57 4.46
N VAL A 61 26.64 1.81 3.42
CA VAL A 61 27.61 1.05 2.64
C VAL A 61 28.51 2.10 2.03
N GLU A 62 29.68 2.34 2.63
CA GLU A 62 30.74 3.12 2.00
C GLU A 62 30.94 2.52 0.62
N ALA A 63 30.67 3.31 -0.42
CA ALA A 63 31.06 2.94 -1.77
C ALA A 63 32.56 2.62 -1.71
N ALA A 64 32.91 1.39 -2.07
CA ALA A 64 34.27 0.87 -2.02
C ALA A 64 35.25 1.92 -2.58
N PRO A 65 36.44 2.09 -1.95
CA PRO A 65 37.40 3.10 -2.39
C PRO A 65 37.68 2.91 -3.88
N ALA A 66 37.59 4.02 -4.62
CA ALA A 66 37.94 4.09 -6.02
C ALA A 66 39.46 3.87 -6.18
N GLU A 67 39.90 2.62 -6.13
CA GLU A 67 41.30 2.26 -6.30
C GLU A 67 41.40 1.04 -7.21
N ALA A 68 41.33 1.29 -8.53
CA ALA A 68 41.98 0.49 -9.59
C ALA A 68 41.51 0.93 -11.01
N ALA A 69 41.78 2.16 -11.44
CA ALA A 69 41.71 2.49 -12.88
C ALA A 69 42.58 3.70 -13.28
N ALA A 70 43.61 4.01 -12.49
CA ALA A 70 44.65 4.98 -12.87
C ALA A 70 46.02 4.35 -12.64
N SER A 71 46.37 3.40 -13.50
CA SER A 71 47.73 2.93 -13.72
C SER A 71 47.83 2.35 -15.12
#